data_AF-G0TYW3-F1
#
_entry.id   AF-G0TYW3-F1
#
_cell.length_a   1.000
_cell.length_b   1.000
_cell.length_c   1.000
_cell.angle_alpha   90.00
_cell.angle_beta   90.00
_cell.angle_gamma   90.00
#
_symmetry.space_group_name_H-M   'P 1'
#
loop_
_entity.id
_entity.type
_entity.pdbx_description
1 polymer ?
#
loop_
_entity_poly.entity_id
_entity_poly.type
_entity_poly.pdbx_seq_one_letter_code
_entity_poly.pdbx_strand_id
1 'polypeptide(L)'
;METLINKAVERLGRKKVWLIVHVVRKLAPENRTAAGVRDAMRQLRFYLSDEDFAALIAEFCPQGDRTGPTTMESIPFDIMTFQRAFLLSLSPRRRHVVSLVLRKVGLEDFGFVDFNSLLQAYDVLRHPSVLTGGDADAVQRVFINDFAEAREDNGVTCEELAAYLVGISHAIPRDEDFELRCIRSFSLDRPKRSIEDLEAAAGEVPRKSNIPALRGITSHPLYQTSASDYGKDCDKVKYDPRYACNYSFTKSIQRRPSGGATTMNM
;
A
#
# COMPACT_ATOMS: atom_id res chain seq x y z
N MET A 1 -7.31 -2.97 21.62
CA MET A 1 -6.42 -2.42 20.55
C MET A 1 -6.90 -1.14 19.85
N GLU A 2 -8.12 -1.05 19.32
CA GLU A 2 -8.57 0.11 18.53
C GLU A 2 -8.48 1.45 19.30
N THR A 3 -8.90 1.45 20.57
CA THR A 3 -8.80 2.62 21.47
C THR A 3 -7.36 3.12 21.63
N LEU A 4 -6.40 2.19 21.78
CA LEU A 4 -4.98 2.52 21.85
C LEU A 4 -4.49 3.19 20.57
N ILE A 5 -4.88 2.68 19.40
CA ILE A 5 -4.45 3.22 18.10
C ILE A 5 -5.04 4.62 17.90
N ASN A 6 -6.33 4.82 18.19
CA ASN A 6 -6.98 6.12 18.05
C ASN A 6 -6.29 7.18 18.91
N LYS A 7 -6.01 6.83 20.18
CA LYS A 7 -5.30 7.71 21.10
C LYS A 7 -3.85 7.97 20.68
N ALA A 8 -3.18 6.96 20.12
CA ALA A 8 -1.83 7.10 19.60
C ALA A 8 -1.79 8.06 18.40
N VAL A 9 -2.76 7.95 17.49
CA VAL A 9 -2.89 8.86 16.35
C VAL A 9 -3.19 10.28 16.80
N GLU A 10 -4.04 10.47 17.81
CA GLU A 10 -4.35 11.78 18.39
C GLU A 10 -3.11 12.46 19.01
N ARG A 11 -2.31 11.70 19.77
CA ARG A 11 -1.20 12.28 20.57
C ARG A 11 0.14 12.32 19.86
N LEU A 12 0.51 11.24 19.17
CA LEU A 12 1.80 11.12 18.48
C LEU A 12 1.69 11.55 17.01
N GLY A 13 0.48 11.49 16.44
CA GLY A 13 0.26 11.65 15.02
C GLY A 13 0.37 10.33 14.25
N ARG A 14 -0.37 10.25 13.14
CA ARG A 14 -0.48 9.06 12.28
C ARG A 14 0.85 8.44 11.82
N LYS A 15 1.90 9.25 11.64
CA LYS A 15 3.22 8.80 11.17
C LYS A 15 4.11 8.26 12.30
N LYS A 16 3.73 8.45 13.57
CA LYS A 16 4.54 8.12 14.75
C LYS A 16 3.92 7.04 15.62
N VAL A 17 2.83 6.41 15.18
CA VAL A 17 2.18 5.28 15.90
C VAL A 17 3.17 4.13 16.17
N TRP A 18 4.10 3.89 15.24
CA TRP A 18 5.14 2.87 15.38
C TRP A 18 6.09 3.08 16.57
N LEU A 19 6.19 4.30 17.13
CA LEU A 19 7.02 4.55 18.31
C LEU A 19 6.58 3.74 19.52
N ILE A 20 5.29 3.43 19.63
CA ILE A 20 4.78 2.59 20.72
C ILE A 20 5.39 1.19 20.63
N VAL A 21 5.40 0.61 19.42
CA VAL A 21 6.03 -0.68 19.15
C VAL A 21 7.54 -0.61 19.41
N HIS A 22 8.19 0.47 18.98
CA HIS A 22 9.62 0.68 19.13
C HIS A 22 10.07 0.73 20.59
N VAL A 23 9.43 1.56 21.42
CA VAL A 23 9.81 1.72 22.83
C VAL A 23 9.51 0.45 23.61
N VAL A 24 8.36 -0.20 23.36
CA VAL A 24 8.03 -1.47 24.03
C VAL A 24 9.02 -2.58 23.64
N ARG A 25 9.48 -2.62 22.38
CA ARG A 25 10.51 -3.56 21.93
C ARG A 25 11.85 -3.35 22.65
N LYS A 26 12.25 -2.09 22.84
CA LYS A 26 13.53 -1.71 23.45
C LYS A 26 13.55 -1.86 24.98
N LEU A 27 12.45 -2.29 25.60
CA LEU A 27 12.43 -2.58 27.04
C LEU A 27 13.40 -3.71 27.40
N ALA A 28 14.25 -3.41 28.40
CA ALA A 28 15.13 -4.37 29.05
C ALA A 28 14.31 -5.57 29.59
N PRO A 29 14.88 -6.79 29.64
CA PRO A 29 14.15 -7.99 30.04
C PRO A 29 13.51 -7.86 31.43
N GLU A 30 14.18 -7.19 32.38
CA GLU A 30 13.61 -6.91 33.72
C GLU A 30 12.35 -6.02 33.69
N ASN A 31 12.21 -5.18 32.66
CA ASN A 31 11.12 -4.20 32.53
C ASN A 31 10.03 -4.67 31.56
N ARG A 32 10.03 -5.94 31.12
CA ARG A 32 8.98 -6.52 30.27
C ARG A 32 7.74 -6.90 31.07
N THR A 33 7.30 -5.98 31.92
CA THR A 33 6.13 -6.10 32.77
C THR A 33 5.08 -5.07 32.37
N ALA A 34 3.84 -5.24 32.85
CA ALA A 34 2.79 -4.26 32.64
C ALA A 34 3.22 -2.86 33.12
N ALA A 35 3.86 -2.74 34.29
CA ALA A 35 4.37 -1.45 34.76
C ALA A 35 5.43 -0.86 33.83
N GLY A 36 6.40 -1.66 33.38
CA GLY A 36 7.44 -1.19 32.47
C GLY A 36 6.90 -0.70 31.13
N VAL A 37 5.89 -1.39 30.57
CA VAL A 37 5.16 -0.93 29.37
C VAL A 37 4.43 0.38 29.63
N ARG A 38 3.77 0.52 30.79
CA ARG A 38 3.07 1.75 31.18
C ARG A 38 4.03 2.93 31.26
N ASP A 39 5.20 2.72 31.85
CA ASP A 39 6.21 3.76 32.02
C ASP A 39 6.90 4.11 30.70
N ALA A 40 7.16 3.13 29.84
CA ALA A 40 7.59 3.35 28.45
C ALA A 40 6.61 4.25 27.68
N MET A 41 5.30 3.97 27.79
CA MET A 41 4.26 4.81 27.18
C MET A 41 4.26 6.24 27.75
N ARG A 42 4.43 6.38 29.07
CA ARG A 42 4.53 7.70 29.72
C ARG A 42 5.76 8.49 29.29
N GLN A 43 6.90 7.84 29.02
CA GLN A 43 8.08 8.50 28.47
C GLN A 43 7.82 9.10 27.09
N LEU A 44 6.97 8.45 26.28
CA LEU A 44 6.47 8.99 25.01
C LEU A 44 5.38 10.08 25.18
N ARG A 45 5.10 10.51 26.42
CA ARG A 45 3.99 11.42 26.79
C ARG A 45 2.62 10.89 26.33
N PHE A 46 2.50 9.57 26.21
CA PHE A 46 1.28 8.87 25.84
C PHE A 46 0.63 8.30 27.10
N TYR A 47 -0.53 8.84 27.47
CA TYR A 47 -1.24 8.48 28.69
C TYR A 47 -2.54 7.74 28.37
N LEU A 48 -2.64 6.48 28.78
CA LEU A 48 -3.87 5.69 28.75
C LEU A 48 -4.64 5.87 30.07
N SER A 49 -5.98 5.78 29.99
CA SER A 49 -6.80 5.71 31.20
C SER A 49 -6.54 4.38 31.91
N ASP A 50 -6.83 4.30 33.21
CA ASP A 50 -6.68 3.03 33.95
C ASP A 50 -7.57 1.92 33.37
N GLU A 51 -8.76 2.28 32.88
CA GLU A 51 -9.68 1.35 32.21
C GLU A 51 -9.11 0.82 30.89
N ASP A 52 -8.63 1.71 30.01
CA ASP A 52 -8.01 1.31 28.73
C ASP A 52 -6.75 0.46 28.96
N PHE A 53 -5.97 0.81 29.98
CA PHE A 53 -4.75 0.10 30.31
C PHE A 53 -5.04 -1.29 30.91
N ALA A 54 -6.06 -1.40 31.76
CA ALA A 54 -6.52 -2.69 32.27
C ALA A 54 -7.01 -3.61 31.15
N ALA A 55 -7.69 -3.07 30.14
CA ALA A 55 -8.10 -3.82 28.95
C ALA A 55 -6.89 -4.37 28.16
N LEU A 56 -5.82 -3.57 28.02
CA LEU A 56 -4.58 -4.04 27.37
C LEU A 56 -3.89 -5.15 28.17
N ILE A 57 -3.83 -5.02 29.50
CA ILE A 57 -3.27 -6.08 30.37
C ILE A 57 -4.08 -7.37 30.18
N ALA A 58 -5.41 -7.28 30.16
CA ALA A 58 -6.26 -8.46 29.98
C ALA A 58 -6.03 -9.17 28.64
N GLU A 59 -5.65 -8.44 27.59
CA GLU A 59 -5.40 -8.96 26.24
C GLU A 59 -3.97 -9.51 26.05
N PHE A 60 -2.96 -8.86 26.65
CA PHE A 60 -1.53 -9.11 26.36
C PHE A 60 -0.71 -9.66 27.52
N CYS A 61 -1.28 -9.80 28.71
CA CYS A 61 -0.62 -10.50 29.80
C CYS A 61 -1.15 -11.94 29.90
N PRO A 62 -0.28 -12.95 29.99
CA PRO A 62 -0.71 -14.34 30.13
C PRO A 62 -1.47 -14.52 31.45
N GLN A 63 -2.63 -15.16 31.38
CA GLN A 63 -3.37 -15.60 32.57
C GLN A 63 -2.68 -16.85 33.14
N GLY A 64 -1.54 -16.67 33.80
CA GLY A 64 -0.93 -17.73 34.61
C GLY A 64 -1.75 -18.03 35.86
N ASP A 65 -1.53 -19.21 36.45
CA ASP A 65 -2.08 -19.60 37.76
C ASP A 65 -1.79 -18.51 38.78
N ARG A 66 -2.85 -17.80 39.21
CA ARG A 66 -2.78 -16.72 40.19
C ARG A 66 -2.66 -17.32 41.60
N THR A 67 -1.57 -18.02 41.88
CA THR A 67 -1.23 -18.55 43.21
C THR A 67 -0.25 -17.63 43.91
N GLY A 68 -0.65 -16.37 44.12
CA GLY A 68 0.12 -15.40 44.91
C GLY A 68 -0.49 -13.99 44.88
N PRO A 69 -0.14 -13.12 45.85
CA PRO A 69 -0.50 -11.72 45.83
C PRO A 69 0.36 -10.98 44.79
N THR A 70 0.12 -11.24 43.51
CA THR A 70 0.85 -10.58 42.43
C THR A 70 0.26 -9.18 42.26
N THR A 71 0.95 -8.16 42.77
CA THR A 71 0.67 -6.77 42.46
C THR A 71 0.65 -6.60 40.93
N MET A 72 -0.32 -5.86 40.38
CA MET A 72 -0.48 -5.66 38.93
C MET A 72 0.80 -5.23 38.20
N GLU A 73 1.76 -4.66 38.93
CA GLU A 73 3.00 -4.09 38.43
C GLU A 73 4.03 -5.14 37.95
N SER A 74 4.00 -6.37 38.48
CA SER A 74 4.97 -7.42 38.16
C SER A 74 4.48 -8.44 37.12
N ILE A 75 3.30 -8.21 36.52
CA ILE A 75 2.74 -9.14 35.55
C ILE A 75 3.57 -9.10 34.26
N PRO A 76 4.08 -10.24 33.75
CA PRO A 76 4.84 -10.26 32.50
C PRO A 76 3.95 -9.84 31.33
N PHE A 77 4.53 -9.10 30.38
CA PHE A 77 3.81 -8.57 29.22
C PHE A 77 4.29 -9.26 27.94
N ASP A 78 3.36 -9.83 27.16
CA ASP A 78 3.69 -10.46 25.88
C ASP A 78 3.88 -9.42 24.78
N ILE A 79 5.13 -8.97 24.64
CA ILE A 79 5.54 -7.98 23.64
C ILE A 79 5.28 -8.49 22.22
N MET A 80 5.53 -9.76 21.93
CA MET A 80 5.41 -10.30 20.57
C MET A 80 3.95 -10.27 20.11
N THR A 81 3.04 -10.71 20.97
CA THR A 81 1.60 -10.66 20.69
C THR A 81 1.10 -9.22 20.57
N PHE A 82 1.56 -8.32 21.44
CA PHE A 82 1.24 -6.89 21.36
C PHE A 82 1.66 -6.24 20.04
N GLN A 83 2.89 -6.50 19.58
CA GLN A 83 3.39 -5.95 18.33
C GLN A 83 2.59 -6.45 17.12
N ARG A 84 2.29 -7.75 17.08
CA ARG A 84 1.47 -8.36 16.01
C ARG A 84 0.03 -7.84 16.01
N ALA A 85 -0.50 -7.46 17.16
CA ALA A 85 -1.86 -6.97 17.30
C ALA A 85 -2.12 -5.69 16.48
N PHE A 86 -1.11 -4.86 16.24
CA PHE A 86 -1.24 -3.69 15.36
C PHE A 86 -1.66 -4.11 13.95
N LEU A 87 -1.00 -5.10 13.36
CA LEU A 87 -1.34 -5.59 12.03
C LEU A 87 -2.73 -6.26 12.00
N LEU A 88 -3.09 -6.96 13.09
CA LEU A 88 -4.39 -7.62 13.23
C LEU A 88 -5.55 -6.64 13.42
N SER A 89 -5.28 -5.39 13.83
CA SER A 89 -6.31 -4.35 13.94
C SER A 89 -6.87 -3.87 12.59
N LEU A 90 -6.16 -4.13 11.49
CA LEU A 90 -6.59 -3.75 10.15
C LEU A 90 -7.68 -4.68 9.60
N SER A 91 -8.54 -4.14 8.73
CA SER A 91 -9.47 -4.96 7.96
C SER A 91 -8.70 -6.02 7.14
N PRO A 92 -9.29 -7.19 6.84
CA PRO A 92 -8.61 -8.26 6.12
C PRO A 92 -7.97 -7.79 4.80
N ARG A 93 -8.63 -6.87 4.09
CA ARG A 93 -8.15 -6.29 2.84
C ARG A 93 -6.91 -5.40 3.05
N ARG A 94 -6.97 -4.48 4.02
CA ARG A 94 -5.83 -3.61 4.36
C ARG A 94 -4.65 -4.41 4.91
N ARG A 95 -4.92 -5.44 5.71
CA ARG A 95 -3.91 -6.35 6.23
C ARG A 95 -3.21 -7.12 5.10
N HIS A 96 -3.95 -7.57 4.09
CA HIS A 96 -3.37 -8.27 2.95
C HIS A 96 -2.37 -7.41 2.20
N VAL A 97 -2.74 -6.17 1.82
CA VAL A 97 -1.81 -5.29 1.10
C VAL A 97 -0.57 -4.93 1.94
N VAL A 98 -0.73 -4.71 3.26
CA VAL A 98 0.41 -4.48 4.16
C VAL A 98 1.33 -5.70 4.20
N SER A 99 0.78 -6.92 4.25
CA SER A 99 1.59 -8.14 4.21
C SER A 99 2.40 -8.29 2.91
N LEU A 100 1.85 -7.83 1.77
CA LEU A 100 2.57 -7.79 0.49
C LEU A 100 3.71 -6.78 0.51
N VAL A 101 3.48 -5.59 1.09
CA VAL A 101 4.54 -4.58 1.29
C VAL A 101 5.65 -5.15 2.16
N LEU A 102 5.32 -5.75 3.31
CA LEU A 102 6.31 -6.31 4.22
C LEU A 102 7.13 -7.42 3.55
N ARG A 103 6.50 -8.29 2.77
CA ARG A 103 7.20 -9.33 2.00
C ARG A 103 8.13 -8.75 0.92
N LYS A 104 7.73 -7.66 0.27
CA LYS A 104 8.54 -7.02 -0.76
C LYS A 104 9.76 -6.30 -0.17
N VAL A 105 9.58 -5.66 0.98
CA VAL A 105 10.61 -4.86 1.64
C VAL A 105 11.55 -5.76 2.46
N GLY A 106 11.00 -6.71 3.20
CA GLY A 106 11.73 -7.69 3.99
C GLY A 106 12.15 -8.90 3.17
N LEU A 107 12.97 -8.65 2.13
CA LEU A 107 13.64 -9.70 1.36
C LEU A 107 14.42 -10.60 2.34
N GLU A 108 13.87 -11.76 2.65
CA GLU A 108 14.50 -12.87 3.38
C GLU A 108 14.62 -12.70 4.92
N ASP A 109 13.52 -12.95 5.63
CA ASP A 109 13.46 -13.70 6.90
C ASP A 109 14.12 -13.19 8.21
N PHE A 110 14.51 -11.92 8.34
CA PHE A 110 15.04 -11.42 9.64
C PHE A 110 14.18 -10.42 10.41
N GLY A 111 12.95 -10.15 9.94
CA GLY A 111 12.03 -9.25 10.65
C GLY A 111 12.55 -7.82 10.81
N PHE A 112 13.65 -7.48 10.13
CA PHE A 112 14.33 -6.19 10.18
C PHE A 112 14.52 -5.66 8.76
N VAL A 113 14.33 -4.35 8.60
CA VAL A 113 14.36 -3.64 7.33
C VAL A 113 15.31 -2.46 7.46
N ASP A 114 16.44 -2.54 6.77
CA ASP A 114 17.38 -1.44 6.65
C ASP A 114 16.76 -0.25 5.89
N PHE A 115 17.14 0.98 6.25
CA PHE A 115 16.62 2.16 5.56
C PHE A 115 16.97 2.20 4.07
N ASN A 116 18.13 1.67 3.68
CA ASN A 116 18.51 1.56 2.27
C ASN A 116 17.55 0.64 1.50
N SER A 117 17.26 -0.55 2.06
CA SER A 117 16.31 -1.50 1.48
C SER A 117 14.89 -0.91 1.42
N LEU A 118 14.48 -0.18 2.47
CA LEU A 118 13.20 0.51 2.50
C LEU A 118 13.09 1.58 1.40
N LEU A 119 14.13 2.40 1.20
CA LEU A 119 14.19 3.40 0.12
C LEU A 119 14.25 2.77 -1.27
N GLN A 120 14.94 1.64 -1.41
CA GLN A 120 14.97 0.89 -2.67
C GLN A 120 13.59 0.35 -3.01
N ALA A 121 12.80 -0.11 -2.04
CA ALA A 121 11.44 -0.57 -2.27
C ALA A 121 10.43 0.57 -2.49
N TYR A 122 10.65 1.74 -1.89
CA TYR A 122 9.76 2.89 -1.99
C TYR A 122 9.90 3.63 -3.34
N ASP A 123 8.77 3.86 -4.02
CA ASP A 123 8.70 4.54 -5.32
C ASP A 123 8.35 6.01 -5.16
N VAL A 124 9.40 6.82 -5.13
CA VAL A 124 9.33 8.26 -4.89
C VAL A 124 8.93 9.02 -6.14
N LEU A 125 9.28 8.52 -7.33
CA LEU A 125 9.04 9.20 -8.60
C LEU A 125 7.56 9.28 -8.95
N ARG A 126 6.73 8.49 -8.28
CA ARG A 126 5.27 8.53 -8.41
C ARG A 126 4.58 9.20 -7.23
N HIS A 127 5.35 9.80 -6.31
CA HIS A 127 4.80 10.60 -5.23
C HIS A 127 4.14 11.87 -5.78
N PRO A 128 2.94 12.28 -5.32
CA PRO A 128 2.22 13.44 -5.85
C PRO A 128 3.08 14.71 -5.89
N SER A 129 3.86 14.97 -4.84
CA SER A 129 4.73 16.15 -4.77
C SER A 129 5.85 16.14 -5.82
N VAL A 130 6.35 14.97 -6.21
CA VAL A 130 7.40 14.85 -7.25
C VAL A 130 6.78 15.02 -8.64
N LEU A 131 5.58 14.47 -8.85
CA LEU A 131 4.82 14.66 -10.09
C LEU A 131 4.47 16.14 -10.35
N THR A 132 4.32 16.94 -9.30
CA THR A 132 4.10 18.39 -9.40
C THR A 132 5.39 19.21 -9.49
N GLY A 133 6.55 18.57 -9.71
CA GLY A 133 7.85 19.24 -9.86
C GLY A 133 8.65 19.42 -8.57
N GLY A 134 8.29 18.74 -7.49
CA GLY A 134 9.06 18.71 -6.25
C GLY A 134 10.29 17.81 -6.32
N ASP A 135 11.27 18.09 -5.47
CA ASP A 135 12.50 17.31 -5.35
C ASP A 135 12.24 15.91 -4.76
N ALA A 136 12.65 14.87 -5.50
CA ALA A 136 12.51 13.48 -5.08
C ALA A 136 13.35 13.18 -3.82
N ASP A 137 14.54 13.74 -3.72
CA ASP A 137 15.43 13.52 -2.57
C ASP A 137 14.83 14.13 -1.31
N ALA A 138 14.19 15.30 -1.42
CA ALA A 138 13.45 15.90 -0.31
C ALA A 138 12.33 14.98 0.19
N VAL A 139 11.57 14.34 -0.70
CA VAL A 139 10.50 13.41 -0.32
C VAL A 139 11.07 12.16 0.36
N GLN A 140 12.19 11.61 -0.13
CA GLN A 140 12.89 10.50 0.53
C GLN A 140 13.36 10.86 1.93
N ARG A 141 14.01 12.03 2.07
CA ARG A 141 14.48 12.54 3.36
C ARG A 141 13.33 12.68 4.35
N VAL A 142 12.19 13.25 3.93
CA VAL A 142 11.00 13.38 4.78
C VAL A 142 10.48 12.01 5.21
N PHE A 143 10.45 11.03 4.31
CA PHE A 143 9.99 9.68 4.61
C PHE A 143 10.88 8.98 5.64
N ILE A 144 12.21 9.03 5.48
CA ILE A 144 13.14 8.44 6.48
C ILE A 144 13.12 9.22 7.79
N ASN A 145 12.90 10.53 7.75
CA ASN A 145 12.78 11.34 8.96
C ASN A 145 11.52 10.99 9.79
N ASP A 146 10.51 10.33 9.20
CA ASP A 146 9.40 9.77 9.97
C ASP A 146 9.89 8.67 10.93
N PHE A 147 11.05 8.04 10.65
CA PHE A 147 11.72 7.00 11.45
C PHE A 147 12.97 7.51 12.22
N ALA A 148 13.05 8.82 12.48
CA ALA A 148 14.23 9.43 13.11
C ALA A 148 14.68 8.77 14.43
N GLU A 149 13.76 8.24 15.22
CA GLU A 149 14.03 7.59 16.51
C GLU A 149 14.65 6.19 16.36
N ALA A 150 14.51 5.58 15.18
CA ALA A 150 15.17 4.32 14.82
C ALA A 150 16.48 4.54 14.04
N ARG A 151 17.00 5.78 14.01
CA ARG A 151 18.22 6.11 13.28
C ARG A 151 19.46 5.41 13.83
N GLU A 152 19.52 5.21 15.15
CA GLU A 152 20.58 4.45 15.80
C GLU A 152 20.58 2.97 15.39
N ASP A 153 19.40 2.43 15.08
CA ASP A 153 19.23 1.05 14.65
C ASP A 153 19.54 0.87 13.14
N ASN A 154 19.68 1.98 12.37
CA ASN A 154 19.86 2.00 10.90
C ASN A 154 18.73 1.30 10.09
N GLY A 155 17.57 1.10 10.72
CA GLY A 155 16.43 0.43 10.10
C GLY A 155 15.28 0.28 11.10
N VAL A 156 14.26 -0.45 10.67
CA VAL A 156 13.04 -0.70 11.46
C VAL A 156 12.62 -2.16 11.36
N THR A 157 11.94 -2.67 12.38
CA THR A 157 11.38 -4.03 12.31
C THR A 157 10.14 -4.08 11.41
N CYS A 158 9.77 -5.28 10.96
CA CYS A 158 8.55 -5.51 10.20
C CYS A 158 7.30 -5.08 10.99
N GLU A 159 7.29 -5.28 12.31
CA GLU A 159 6.21 -4.86 13.18
C GLU A 159 6.16 -3.33 13.34
N GLU A 160 7.31 -2.66 13.43
CA GLU A 160 7.39 -1.20 13.46
C GLU A 160 6.88 -0.60 12.14
N LEU A 161 7.29 -1.15 10.99
CA LEU A 161 6.80 -0.73 9.69
C LEU A 161 5.29 -1.02 9.52
N ALA A 162 4.80 -2.15 10.03
CA ALA A 162 3.38 -2.46 10.05
C ALA A 162 2.60 -1.44 10.89
N ALA A 163 3.08 -1.09 12.09
CA ALA A 163 2.45 -0.09 12.95
C ALA A 163 2.48 1.32 12.32
N TYR A 164 3.52 1.66 11.57
CA TYR A 164 3.54 2.89 10.76
C TYR A 164 2.41 2.88 9.72
N LEU A 165 2.26 1.79 8.96
CA LEU A 165 1.20 1.65 7.97
C LEU A 165 -0.20 1.61 8.59
N VAL A 166 -0.37 1.08 9.81
CA VAL A 166 -1.61 1.16 10.59
C VAL A 166 -1.98 2.61 10.89
N GLY A 167 -1.02 3.41 11.34
CA GLY A 167 -1.25 4.84 11.56
C GLY A 167 -1.63 5.57 10.28
N ILE A 168 -0.98 5.29 9.14
CA ILE A 168 -1.36 5.82 7.83
C ILE A 168 -2.77 5.38 7.43
N SER A 169 -3.12 4.12 7.72
CA SER A 169 -4.44 3.54 7.45
C SER A 169 -5.55 4.34 8.12
N HIS A 170 -5.34 4.78 9.36
CA HIS A 170 -6.31 5.55 10.13
C HIS A 170 -6.65 6.91 9.49
N ALA A 171 -5.77 7.45 8.64
CA ALA A 171 -6.02 8.70 7.92
C ALA A 171 -6.79 8.50 6.61
N ILE A 172 -7.02 7.26 6.18
CA ILE A 172 -7.67 6.93 4.90
C ILE A 172 -8.98 6.20 5.19
N PRO A 173 -10.14 6.81 4.88
CA PRO A 173 -11.44 6.24 5.25
C PRO A 173 -11.78 5.00 4.41
N ARG A 174 -11.46 4.99 3.12
CA ARG A 174 -11.80 3.89 2.20
C ARG A 174 -10.67 2.88 2.10
N ASP A 175 -11.02 1.60 2.12
CA ASP A 175 -10.07 0.50 2.03
C ASP A 175 -9.38 0.48 0.66
N GLU A 176 -10.12 0.79 -0.42
CA GLU A 176 -9.61 0.89 -1.78
C GLU A 176 -8.50 1.95 -1.90
N ASP A 177 -8.69 3.10 -1.26
CA ASP A 177 -7.76 4.22 -1.33
C ASP A 177 -6.46 3.88 -0.58
N PHE A 178 -6.56 3.18 0.56
CA PHE A 178 -5.40 2.72 1.31
C PHE A 178 -4.63 1.65 0.54
N GLU A 179 -5.35 0.67 -0.01
CA GLU A 179 -4.76 -0.37 -0.85
C GLU A 179 -4.02 0.24 -2.05
N LEU A 180 -4.69 1.13 -2.79
CA LEU A 180 -4.11 1.80 -3.95
C LEU A 180 -2.87 2.60 -3.56
N ARG A 181 -2.89 3.26 -2.41
CA ARG A 181 -1.74 4.00 -1.89
C ARG A 181 -0.56 3.06 -1.63
N CYS A 182 -0.76 1.97 -0.90
CA CYS A 182 0.30 1.00 -0.62
C CYS A 182 0.86 0.38 -1.91
N ILE A 183 -0.01 -0.06 -2.82
CA ILE A 183 0.39 -0.64 -4.11
C ILE A 183 1.27 0.33 -4.89
N ARG A 184 0.86 1.60 -5.01
CA ARG A 184 1.60 2.60 -5.78
C ARG A 184 2.89 3.02 -5.09
N SER A 185 2.87 3.23 -3.77
CA SER A 185 4.04 3.65 -2.99
C SER A 185 5.16 2.61 -2.99
N PHE A 186 4.81 1.33 -3.04
CA PHE A 186 5.79 0.23 -3.05
C PHE A 186 5.89 -0.50 -4.38
N SER A 187 5.28 0.04 -5.45
CA SER A 187 5.28 -0.56 -6.79
C SER A 187 4.93 -2.06 -6.77
N LEU A 188 3.83 -2.44 -6.09
CA LEU A 188 3.42 -3.85 -6.01
C LEU A 188 2.80 -4.35 -7.32
N ASP A 189 2.29 -3.45 -8.15
CA ASP A 189 1.59 -3.71 -9.42
C ASP A 189 2.49 -3.66 -10.66
N ARG A 190 3.70 -3.11 -10.53
CA ARG A 190 4.56 -2.74 -11.67
C ARG A 190 6.02 -2.57 -11.23
N PRO A 191 6.99 -2.57 -12.15
CA PRO A 191 8.37 -2.24 -11.80
C PRO A 191 8.50 -0.80 -11.27
N LYS A 192 9.48 -0.60 -10.40
CA LYS A 192 9.89 0.73 -9.90
C LYS A 192 10.44 1.54 -11.07
N ARG A 193 10.11 2.83 -11.13
CA ARG A 193 10.74 3.74 -12.12
C ARG A 193 12.17 4.04 -11.67
N SER A 194 13.12 4.04 -12.60
CA SER A 194 14.43 4.66 -12.39
C SER A 194 14.44 6.09 -12.94
N ILE A 195 15.38 6.91 -12.45
CA ILE A 195 15.63 8.24 -13.02
C ILE A 195 16.10 8.08 -14.47
N GLU A 196 16.93 7.07 -14.75
CA GLU A 196 17.43 6.74 -16.08
C GLU A 196 16.27 6.46 -17.07
N ASP A 197 15.24 5.71 -16.65
CA ASP A 197 14.05 5.46 -17.47
C ASP A 197 13.27 6.75 -17.78
N LEU A 198 13.22 7.68 -16.83
CA LEU A 198 12.56 8.97 -17.01
C LEU A 198 13.36 9.88 -17.95
N GLU A 199 14.67 9.91 -17.81
CA GLU A 199 15.57 10.67 -18.68
C GLU A 199 15.57 10.11 -20.11
N ALA A 200 15.55 8.78 -20.26
CA ALA A 200 15.39 8.12 -21.55
C ALA A 200 14.06 8.48 -22.22
N ALA A 201 12.94 8.45 -21.47
CA ALA A 201 11.63 8.84 -21.97
C ALA A 201 11.51 10.35 -22.28
N ALA A 202 12.23 11.21 -21.54
CA ALA A 202 12.27 12.66 -21.79
C ALA A 202 13.19 13.04 -22.96
N GLY A 203 14.25 12.24 -23.21
CA GLY A 203 15.15 12.37 -24.35
C GLY A 203 14.55 11.86 -25.67
N GLU A 204 13.52 11.00 -25.60
CA GLU A 204 12.69 10.65 -26.75
C GLU A 204 11.74 11.80 -27.10
N VAL A 205 12.24 12.75 -27.90
CA VAL A 205 11.38 13.56 -28.78
C VAL A 205 10.44 12.58 -29.50
N PRO A 206 9.12 12.84 -29.61
CA PRO A 206 8.21 11.98 -30.34
C PRO A 206 8.60 12.00 -31.82
N ARG A 207 9.58 11.17 -32.19
CA ARG A 207 9.83 10.80 -33.56
C ARG A 207 8.61 9.98 -33.94
N LYS A 208 7.78 10.56 -34.81
CA LYS A 208 6.76 9.85 -35.58
C LYS A 208 7.19 8.40 -35.78
N SER A 209 6.52 7.50 -35.07
CA SER A 209 6.50 6.05 -35.25
C SER A 209 7.46 5.50 -36.30
N ASN A 210 8.68 5.13 -35.91
CA ASN A 210 9.42 4.11 -36.64
C ASN A 210 8.82 2.76 -36.25
N ILE A 211 7.70 2.42 -36.89
CA ILE A 211 7.29 1.02 -37.00
C ILE A 211 8.46 0.31 -37.71
N PRO A 212 9.07 -0.73 -37.13
CA PRO A 212 10.06 -1.52 -37.85
C PRO A 212 9.36 -2.06 -39.08
N ALA A 213 9.88 -1.70 -40.26
CA ALA A 213 9.40 -2.24 -41.53
C ALA A 213 9.66 -3.75 -41.52
N LEU A 214 8.69 -4.51 -41.01
CA LEU A 214 8.59 -5.94 -41.24
C LEU A 214 8.31 -6.10 -42.74
N ARG A 215 9.38 -6.29 -43.51
CA ARG A 215 9.29 -6.78 -44.88
C ARG A 215 8.54 -8.11 -44.83
N GLY A 216 7.32 -8.13 -45.37
CA GLY A 216 6.66 -9.37 -45.77
C GLY A 216 5.38 -9.78 -45.04
N ILE A 217 4.74 -8.94 -44.23
CA ILE A 217 3.39 -9.21 -43.75
C ILE A 217 2.44 -8.20 -44.38
N THR A 218 1.53 -8.73 -45.20
CA THR A 218 0.40 -8.02 -45.81
C THR A 218 -0.28 -7.15 -44.75
N SER A 219 -0.20 -5.82 -44.90
CA SER A 219 -0.87 -4.91 -43.96
C SER A 219 -2.37 -5.18 -44.00
N HIS A 220 -2.96 -5.41 -42.83
CA HIS A 220 -4.38 -5.71 -42.71
C HIS A 220 -5.17 -4.51 -43.27
N PRO A 221 -6.20 -4.72 -44.11
CA PRO A 221 -6.91 -3.64 -44.83
C PRO A 221 -7.55 -2.58 -43.91
N LEU A 222 -7.70 -2.88 -42.61
CA LEU A 222 -8.21 -1.95 -41.61
C LEU A 222 -7.22 -0.84 -41.22
N TYR A 223 -5.93 -0.97 -41.54
CA TYR A 223 -4.89 0.01 -41.18
C TYR A 223 -4.22 0.66 -42.39
N GLN A 224 -4.76 0.45 -43.59
CA GLN A 224 -4.25 1.06 -44.82
C GLN A 224 -4.84 2.44 -45.09
N THR A 225 -6.01 2.75 -44.50
CA THR A 225 -6.68 4.03 -44.72
C THR A 225 -6.22 5.05 -43.67
N SER A 226 -5.71 6.18 -44.14
CA SER A 226 -5.43 7.33 -43.27
C SER A 226 -6.75 7.88 -42.72
N ALA A 227 -6.74 8.55 -41.56
CA ALA A 227 -7.95 9.16 -40.99
C ALA A 227 -8.63 10.16 -41.96
N SER A 228 -7.86 10.74 -42.88
CA SER A 228 -8.33 11.63 -43.96
C SER A 228 -9.03 10.92 -45.13
N ASP A 229 -8.91 9.58 -45.21
CA ASP A 229 -9.52 8.74 -46.25
C ASP A 229 -10.71 7.94 -45.72
N TYR A 230 -10.89 7.91 -44.39
CA TYR A 230 -12.00 7.20 -43.75
C TYR A 230 -13.34 7.83 -44.13
N GLY A 231 -14.19 7.07 -44.83
CA GLY A 231 -15.55 7.50 -45.21
C GLY A 231 -15.69 8.20 -46.57
N LYS A 232 -14.62 8.35 -47.37
CA LYS A 232 -14.72 8.96 -48.71
C LYS A 232 -15.26 8.02 -49.79
N ASP A 233 -15.07 6.71 -49.63
CA ASP A 233 -15.44 5.69 -50.61
C ASP A 233 -16.34 4.57 -50.03
N CYS A 234 -16.97 4.80 -48.88
CA CYS A 234 -17.83 3.80 -48.23
C CYS A 234 -18.98 3.31 -49.11
N ASP A 235 -19.47 4.12 -50.05
CA ASP A 235 -20.54 3.75 -50.98
C ASP A 235 -20.09 2.86 -52.14
N LYS A 236 -18.78 2.68 -52.35
CA LYS A 236 -18.20 1.89 -53.46
C LYS A 236 -17.71 0.51 -53.03
N VAL A 237 -17.64 0.23 -51.73
CA VAL A 237 -17.11 -1.05 -51.23
C VAL A 237 -18.20 -2.13 -51.34
N LYS A 238 -18.06 -3.01 -52.34
CA LYS A 238 -18.86 -4.24 -52.41
C LYS A 238 -18.41 -5.19 -51.29
N TYR A 239 -19.34 -5.54 -50.42
CA TYR A 239 -19.12 -6.50 -49.34
C TYR A 239 -18.66 -7.86 -49.89
N ASP A 240 -17.50 -8.34 -49.44
CA ASP A 240 -16.95 -9.64 -49.82
C ASP A 240 -17.27 -10.68 -48.71
N PRO A 241 -18.19 -11.63 -48.95
CA PRO A 241 -18.66 -12.55 -47.91
C PRO A 241 -17.59 -13.57 -47.46
N ARG A 242 -16.42 -13.63 -48.11
CA ARG A 242 -15.33 -14.55 -47.75
C ARG A 242 -14.72 -14.28 -46.37
N TYR A 243 -14.83 -13.05 -45.87
CA TYR A 243 -14.36 -12.66 -44.54
C TYR A 243 -15.50 -12.51 -43.52
N ALA A 244 -16.70 -12.96 -43.87
CA ALA A 244 -17.82 -12.99 -42.94
C ALA A 244 -17.47 -13.96 -41.79
N CYS A 245 -17.25 -13.42 -40.59
CA CYS A 245 -17.22 -14.25 -39.39
C CYS A 245 -18.59 -14.94 -39.27
N ASN A 246 -18.60 -16.27 -39.22
CA ASN A 246 -19.80 -17.03 -38.91
C ASN A 246 -20.25 -16.62 -37.50
N TYR A 247 -21.23 -15.71 -37.43
CA TYR A 247 -21.79 -15.20 -36.19
C TYR A 247 -22.49 -16.34 -35.44
N SER A 248 -21.76 -17.00 -34.54
CA SER A 248 -22.31 -17.82 -33.45
C SER A 248 -22.17 -17.10 -32.11
N PHE A 249 -22.23 -15.77 -32.12
CA PHE A 249 -22.31 -14.96 -30.90
C PHE A 249 -23.76 -14.47 -30.75
N THR A 250 -24.43 -14.90 -29.68
CA THR A 250 -25.86 -14.68 -29.33
C THR A 250 -26.88 -15.72 -29.85
N LYS A 251 -26.78 -16.98 -29.38
CA LYS A 251 -27.92 -17.92 -29.38
C LYS A 251 -28.66 -18.00 -28.03
N SER A 252 -28.55 -16.97 -27.19
CA SER A 252 -29.26 -16.85 -25.91
C SER A 252 -29.86 -15.47 -25.70
N ILE A 253 -30.45 -14.87 -26.73
CA ILE A 253 -31.45 -13.82 -26.54
C ILE A 253 -32.81 -14.48 -26.73
N GLN A 254 -33.41 -14.86 -25.60
CA GLN A 254 -34.81 -15.26 -25.55
C GLN A 254 -35.65 -14.17 -26.23
N ARG A 255 -36.42 -14.59 -27.23
CA ARG A 255 -37.41 -13.77 -27.93
C ARG A 255 -38.27 -13.01 -26.92
N ARG A 256 -38.13 -11.68 -26.88
CA ARG A 256 -39.23 -10.79 -26.48
C ARG A 256 -39.81 -10.15 -27.75
N PRO A 257 -41.14 -10.06 -27.90
CA PRO A 257 -41.75 -9.60 -29.14
C PRO A 257 -41.76 -8.07 -29.21
N SER A 258 -41.50 -7.59 -30.44
CA SER A 258 -42.04 -6.38 -31.07
C SER A 258 -42.02 -5.07 -30.29
N GLY A 259 -41.18 -4.14 -30.73
CA GLY A 259 -41.32 -2.74 -30.35
C GLY A 259 -40.20 -1.84 -30.86
N GLY A 260 -40.24 -1.52 -32.16
CA GLY A 260 -39.81 -0.27 -32.78
C GLY A 260 -38.51 0.41 -32.35
N ALA A 261 -37.59 0.54 -33.30
CA ALA A 261 -36.59 1.59 -33.30
C ALA A 261 -37.27 2.98 -33.21
N THR A 262 -36.80 3.85 -32.32
CA THR A 262 -36.74 5.31 -32.52
C THR A 262 -35.89 5.99 -31.45
N THR A 263 -34.93 6.76 -31.96
CA THR A 263 -34.35 8.00 -31.39
C THR A 263 -33.46 7.93 -30.15
N MET A 264 -32.17 7.88 -30.46
CA MET A 264 -31.13 8.73 -29.87
C MET A 264 -31.46 10.21 -30.16
N ASN A 265 -31.56 11.07 -29.12
CA ASN A 265 -31.12 12.48 -29.06
C ASN A 265 -31.75 13.25 -27.89
N MET A 266 -30.99 13.40 -26.79
CA MET A 266 -30.56 14.63 -26.08
C MET A 266 -30.00 14.25 -24.71
#